data_AF-A0A820SK58-F1
#
_entry.id   AF-A0A820SK58-F1
#
_cell.length_a   1.000
_cell.length_b   1.000
_cell.length_c   1.000
_cell.angle_alpha   90.00
_cell.angle_beta   90.00
_cell.angle_gamma   90.00
#
_symmetry.space_group_name_H-M   'P 1'
#
loop_
_entity.id
_entity.type
_entity.pdbx_description
1 polymer ?
#
loop_
_entity_poly.entity_id
_entity_poly.type
_entity_poly.pdbx_seq_one_letter_code
_entity_poly.pdbx_strand_id
1 'polypeptide(L)'
;MYVQQAVKSFNTKPVAGVVGESPLSHLIGFHPIKSLPNDLMHDFAEGVCPLIILAMLKEASAKRLMTYNQIEQKMNTFNYGMNDQSNKPPKIRAKHLTNNRIIGSASQKLCLFKLIPIIFDDVIDQLTNTLDIYTCLREIISYTYSTKFRKSWLPYLDSLTTRFQSLMVHHLPQVVISKVHFVTEYSKLIGANGPATHFWCMRFEGKHLYFKQLAIRSLNFKNPAFTLIKRLQLRQCLMLSNKNYYNIFTETISLETINYSQLSIPVQRLFKQNDINQTIFDECKIIHYKNVVIMKQSVFIEKLLYVEEEPRFVYILHLLSIQNTWKAVVEQLQVVGFNEKIWSYEVKFRGTLDLLDFDKFLCILPHGLDIYYVRGSAYVNVLPRLTI
;
A
#
# COMPACT_ATOMS: atom_id res chain seq x y z
N MET A 1 -15.49 21.88 12.44
CA MET A 1 -16.70 22.66 12.11
C MET A 1 -17.59 21.76 11.30
N TYR A 2 -18.70 21.36 11.89
CA TYR A 2 -19.40 20.12 11.55
C TYR A 2 -20.54 20.44 10.58
N VAL A 3 -20.62 19.72 9.46
CA VAL A 3 -21.75 19.53 8.50
C VAL A 3 -22.87 20.59 8.52
N GLN A 4 -23.52 20.83 9.65
CA GLN A 4 -24.50 21.89 9.87
C GLN A 4 -24.00 23.32 9.60
N GLN A 5 -22.73 23.67 9.83
CA GLN A 5 -22.20 24.99 9.44
C GLN A 5 -21.98 25.09 7.92
N ALA A 6 -21.53 24.00 7.28
CA ALA A 6 -21.36 23.93 5.83
C ALA A 6 -22.70 23.94 5.06
N VAL A 7 -23.77 23.41 5.67
CA VAL A 7 -25.14 23.45 5.12
C VAL A 7 -25.80 24.83 5.33
N LYS A 8 -25.42 25.57 6.37
CA LYS A 8 -25.97 26.91 6.67
C LYS A 8 -25.26 28.06 5.96
N SER A 9 -24.03 27.85 5.47
CA SER A 9 -23.28 28.86 4.75
C SER A 9 -23.33 28.64 3.22
N PHE A 10 -24.13 29.48 2.57
CA PHE A 10 -24.10 29.87 1.14
C PHE A 10 -24.98 29.14 0.11
N ASN A 11 -25.70 29.98 -0.65
CA ASN A 11 -26.34 29.77 -1.97
C ASN A 11 -25.32 29.45 -3.09
N THR A 12 -24.24 28.73 -2.81
CA THR A 12 -23.22 28.33 -3.79
C THR A 12 -22.97 26.83 -3.66
N LYS A 13 -22.62 26.16 -4.77
CA LYS A 13 -22.28 24.73 -4.84
C LYS A 13 -21.54 24.27 -3.57
N PRO A 14 -21.89 23.11 -2.98
CA PRO A 14 -21.42 22.72 -1.65
C PRO A 14 -19.90 22.66 -1.62
N VAL A 15 -19.28 23.61 -0.92
CA VAL A 15 -17.81 23.80 -0.80
C VAL A 15 -17.10 22.57 -0.21
N ALA A 16 -17.86 21.63 0.39
CA ALA A 16 -17.36 20.41 1.01
C ALA A 16 -18.07 19.11 0.54
N GLY A 17 -18.92 19.16 -0.50
CA GLY A 17 -19.66 17.98 -0.97
C GLY A 17 -20.68 17.40 0.02
N VAL A 18 -21.04 18.14 1.06
CA VAL A 18 -22.06 17.80 2.06
C VAL A 18 -23.43 18.31 1.59
N VAL A 19 -24.44 17.43 1.57
CA VAL A 19 -25.75 17.71 0.96
C VAL A 19 -26.87 17.92 2.00
N GLY A 20 -26.66 17.51 3.25
CA GLY A 20 -27.66 17.65 4.31
C GLY A 20 -27.30 16.96 5.63
N GLU A 21 -28.24 16.96 6.56
CA GLU A 21 -28.11 16.33 7.88
C GLU A 21 -28.26 14.81 7.82
N SER A 22 -27.56 14.09 8.71
CA SER A 22 -27.62 12.63 8.79
C SER A 22 -28.86 12.18 9.60
N PRO A 23 -29.64 11.18 9.14
CA PRO A 23 -30.74 10.61 9.92
C PRO A 23 -30.31 10.02 11.27
N LEU A 24 -29.05 9.61 11.39
CA LEU A 24 -28.49 9.07 12.62
C LEU A 24 -28.22 10.14 13.68
N SER A 25 -28.35 11.43 13.35
CA SER A 25 -28.18 12.54 14.30
C SER A 25 -29.21 12.55 15.42
N HIS A 26 -30.37 11.92 15.21
CA HIS A 26 -31.44 11.82 16.21
C HIS A 26 -31.24 10.69 17.23
N LEU A 27 -30.20 9.86 17.08
CA LEU A 27 -29.91 8.78 18.00
C LEU A 27 -29.24 9.32 19.27
N ILE A 28 -29.85 9.04 20.42
CA ILE A 28 -29.30 9.44 21.72
C ILE A 28 -27.94 8.77 21.93
N GLY A 29 -26.93 9.58 22.27
CA GLY A 29 -25.56 9.11 22.52
C GLY A 29 -24.74 8.77 21.27
N PHE A 30 -25.29 8.97 20.07
CA PHE A 30 -24.57 8.73 18.81
C PHE A 30 -24.42 10.03 18.02
N HIS A 31 -23.17 10.39 17.72
CA HIS A 31 -22.84 11.51 16.86
C HIS A 31 -22.31 10.98 15.52
N PRO A 32 -23.00 11.20 14.38
CA PRO A 32 -22.68 10.58 13.09
C PRO A 32 -21.24 10.70 12.61
N ILE A 33 -20.55 11.77 13.04
CA ILE A 33 -19.16 12.06 12.64
C ILE A 33 -18.14 11.59 13.69
N LYS A 34 -18.52 11.49 14.96
CA LYS A 34 -17.58 11.20 16.07
C LYS A 34 -17.67 9.76 16.55
N SER A 35 -18.83 9.12 16.36
CA SER A 35 -19.13 7.81 16.92
C SER A 35 -18.70 6.65 16.04
N LEU A 36 -18.37 6.88 14.77
CA LEU A 36 -17.81 5.86 13.88
C LEU A 36 -16.45 6.32 13.34
N PRO A 37 -15.43 5.44 13.35
CA PRO A 37 -14.18 5.75 12.68
C PRO A 37 -14.39 5.78 11.16
N ASN A 38 -13.67 6.67 10.47
CA ASN A 38 -13.66 6.70 9.02
C ASN A 38 -12.92 5.49 8.43
N ASP A 39 -13.24 5.18 7.18
CA ASP A 39 -12.62 4.06 6.48
C ASP A 39 -11.58 4.55 5.48
N LEU A 40 -10.32 4.34 5.85
CA LEU A 40 -9.14 4.67 5.06
C LEU A 40 -9.22 4.10 3.63
N MET A 41 -9.72 2.87 3.46
CA MET A 41 -9.83 2.23 2.15
C MET A 41 -10.81 2.99 1.25
N HIS A 42 -11.99 3.30 1.77
CA HIS A 42 -13.05 3.96 1.00
C HIS A 42 -12.79 5.44 0.78
N ASP A 43 -12.16 6.12 1.73
CA ASP A 43 -11.90 7.55 1.62
C ASP A 43 -10.68 7.84 0.75
N PHE A 44 -9.61 7.05 0.88
CA PHE A 44 -8.39 7.25 0.09
C PHE A 44 -8.36 6.35 -1.14
N ALA A 45 -8.21 5.04 -0.96
CA ALA A 45 -7.93 4.12 -2.06
C ALA A 45 -9.07 4.04 -3.09
N GLU A 46 -10.32 4.11 -2.65
CA GLU A 46 -11.49 4.16 -3.55
C GLU A 46 -12.04 5.57 -3.78
N GLY A 47 -11.71 6.51 -2.89
CA GLY A 47 -12.20 7.88 -2.91
C GLY A 47 -11.20 8.83 -3.59
N VAL A 48 -10.37 9.51 -2.82
CA VAL A 48 -9.54 10.62 -3.34
C VAL A 48 -8.37 10.20 -4.23
N CYS A 49 -7.78 9.01 -4.02
CA CYS A 49 -6.69 8.52 -4.87
C CYS A 49 -7.10 8.46 -6.36
N PRO A 50 -8.14 7.70 -6.76
CA PRO A 50 -8.52 7.60 -8.17
C PRO A 50 -8.94 8.93 -8.79
N LEU A 51 -9.43 9.90 -8.00
CA LEU A 51 -9.74 11.25 -8.48
C LEU A 51 -8.47 11.98 -8.93
N ILE A 52 -7.43 11.96 -8.09
CA ILE A 52 -6.16 12.63 -8.40
C ILE A 52 -5.44 11.91 -9.54
N ILE A 53 -5.43 10.57 -9.55
CA ILE A 53 -4.90 9.78 -10.69
C ILE A 53 -5.54 10.25 -12.00
N LEU A 54 -6.87 10.33 -12.04
CA LEU A 54 -7.59 10.76 -13.23
C LEU A 54 -7.25 12.20 -13.62
N ALA A 55 -7.17 13.11 -12.64
CA ALA A 55 -6.82 14.51 -12.88
C ALA A 55 -5.42 14.64 -13.50
N MET A 56 -4.42 13.94 -12.96
CA MET A 56 -3.04 13.94 -13.48
C MET A 56 -2.98 13.42 -14.92
N LEU A 57 -3.63 12.29 -15.21
CA LEU A 57 -3.64 11.70 -16.55
C LEU A 57 -4.35 12.60 -17.58
N LYS A 58 -5.38 13.32 -17.15
CA LYS A 58 -6.07 14.31 -17.99
C LYS A 58 -5.24 15.55 -18.24
N GLU A 59 -4.55 16.05 -17.22
CA GLU A 59 -3.64 17.19 -17.37
C GLU A 59 -2.52 16.86 -18.36
N ALA A 60 -1.91 15.68 -18.24
CA ALA A 60 -0.88 15.19 -19.18
C ALA A 60 -1.38 15.19 -20.63
N SER A 61 -2.61 14.73 -20.85
CA SER A 61 -3.26 14.71 -22.17
C SER A 61 -3.61 16.11 -22.68
N ALA A 62 -4.19 16.96 -21.82
CA ALA A 62 -4.55 18.34 -22.17
C ALA A 62 -3.33 19.18 -22.55
N LYS A 63 -2.20 18.99 -21.86
CA LYS A 63 -0.90 19.61 -22.16
C LYS A 63 -0.19 18.96 -23.36
N ARG A 64 -0.79 17.94 -23.99
CA ARG A 64 -0.21 17.17 -25.12
C ARG A 64 1.12 16.50 -24.80
N LEU A 65 1.36 16.19 -23.51
CA LEU A 65 2.56 15.48 -23.07
C LEU A 65 2.47 13.99 -23.42
N MET A 66 1.28 13.43 -23.26
CA MET A 66 0.97 12.05 -23.63
C MET A 66 -0.48 11.92 -24.08
N THR A 67 -0.70 11.20 -25.18
CA THR A 67 -2.04 10.76 -25.59
C THR A 67 -2.56 9.64 -24.68
N TYR A 68 -3.88 9.42 -24.67
CA TYR A 68 -4.46 8.30 -23.93
C TYR A 68 -3.96 6.93 -24.38
N ASN A 69 -3.63 6.77 -25.67
CA ASN A 69 -3.03 5.53 -26.18
C ASN A 69 -1.61 5.31 -25.62
N GLN A 70 -0.81 6.38 -25.54
CA GLN A 70 0.52 6.30 -24.91
C GLN A 70 0.43 5.98 -23.42
N ILE A 71 -0.54 6.56 -22.70
CA ILE A 71 -0.80 6.24 -21.28
C ILE A 71 -1.14 4.75 -21.14
N GLU A 72 -2.05 4.23 -21.96
CA GLU A 72 -2.43 2.82 -21.96
C GLU A 72 -1.24 1.91 -22.26
N GLN A 73 -0.43 2.23 -23.28
CA GLN A 73 0.78 1.48 -23.63
C GLN A 73 1.79 1.47 -22.48
N LYS A 74 2.06 2.62 -21.87
CA LYS A 74 3.01 2.74 -20.76
C LYS A 74 2.58 1.92 -19.54
N MET A 75 1.30 2.01 -19.18
CA MET A 75 0.70 1.19 -18.12
C MET A 75 0.77 -0.32 -18.40
N ASN A 76 0.61 -0.73 -19.67
CA ASN A 76 0.65 -2.13 -20.07
C ASN A 76 2.05 -2.72 -20.08
N THR A 77 3.05 -1.91 -20.44
CA THR A 77 4.46 -2.30 -20.59
C THR A 77 5.27 -2.13 -19.31
N PHE A 78 4.77 -1.34 -18.35
CA PHE A 78 5.42 -1.17 -17.05
C PHE A 78 5.59 -2.51 -16.33
N ASN A 79 6.82 -2.77 -15.88
CA ASN A 79 7.18 -3.97 -15.15
C ASN A 79 6.96 -3.76 -13.65
N TYR A 80 5.88 -4.33 -13.12
CA TYR A 80 5.58 -4.28 -11.69
C TYR A 80 6.48 -5.28 -10.96
N GLY A 81 7.03 -4.89 -9.82
CA GLY A 81 7.82 -5.79 -9.00
C GLY A 81 6.98 -6.94 -8.43
N MET A 82 7.63 -7.98 -7.92
CA MET A 82 6.94 -9.20 -7.50
C MET A 82 5.94 -8.96 -6.37
N ASN A 83 6.24 -8.02 -5.46
CA ASN A 83 5.34 -7.68 -4.35
C ASN A 83 4.11 -6.91 -4.84
N ASP A 84 4.30 -5.98 -5.78
CA ASP A 84 3.23 -5.18 -6.37
C ASP A 84 2.42 -5.92 -7.45
N GLN A 85 2.94 -7.01 -8.01
CA GLN A 85 2.32 -7.78 -9.10
C GLN A 85 0.91 -8.27 -8.75
N SER A 86 0.69 -8.70 -7.50
CA SER A 86 -0.63 -9.15 -7.02
C SER A 86 -1.68 -8.03 -7.03
N ASN A 87 -1.23 -6.78 -6.94
CA ASN A 87 -2.06 -5.57 -6.96
C ASN A 87 -1.89 -4.77 -8.25
N LYS A 88 -1.38 -5.40 -9.33
CA LYS A 88 -1.23 -4.75 -10.63
C LYS A 88 -2.57 -4.14 -11.07
N PRO A 89 -2.60 -2.83 -11.40
CA PRO A 89 -3.81 -2.17 -11.87
C PRO A 89 -4.35 -2.83 -13.15
N PRO A 90 -5.68 -2.91 -13.32
CA PRO A 90 -6.26 -3.35 -14.59
C PRO A 90 -5.92 -2.34 -15.70
N LYS A 91 -5.97 -2.80 -16.95
CA LYS A 91 -5.66 -1.97 -18.13
C LYS A 91 -6.54 -0.72 -18.17
N ILE A 92 -5.92 0.46 -18.12
CA ILE A 92 -6.61 1.76 -18.26
C ILE A 92 -6.74 2.06 -19.75
N ARG A 93 -7.90 1.75 -20.31
CA ARG A 93 -8.28 2.10 -21.69
C ARG A 93 -8.69 3.57 -21.79
N ALA A 94 -8.48 4.16 -22.96
CA ALA A 94 -8.89 5.55 -23.25
C ALA A 94 -10.36 5.85 -22.87
N LYS A 95 -11.28 4.91 -23.11
CA LYS A 95 -12.71 5.03 -22.74
C LYS A 95 -12.96 5.25 -21.23
N HIS A 96 -12.07 4.77 -20.37
CA HIS A 96 -12.20 4.94 -18.93
C HIS A 96 -11.84 6.38 -18.51
N LEU A 97 -10.86 6.97 -19.18
CA LEU A 97 -10.43 8.35 -18.98
C LEU A 97 -11.49 9.34 -19.48
N THR A 98 -12.14 9.04 -20.61
CA THR A 98 -13.27 9.84 -21.11
C THR A 98 -14.49 9.76 -20.19
N ASN A 99 -14.74 8.60 -19.59
CA ASN A 99 -15.88 8.38 -18.68
C ASN A 99 -15.57 8.74 -17.22
N ASN A 100 -14.49 9.46 -16.96
CA ASN A 100 -14.09 9.96 -15.64
C ASN A 100 -13.97 8.87 -14.56
N ARG A 101 -13.44 7.69 -14.90
CA ARG A 101 -13.39 6.56 -13.96
C ARG A 101 -12.07 5.80 -14.03
N ILE A 102 -11.48 5.58 -12.86
CA ILE A 102 -10.41 4.59 -12.69
C ILE A 102 -11.02 3.28 -12.20
N ILE A 103 -10.79 2.20 -12.95
CA ILE A 103 -11.26 0.85 -12.61
C ILE A 103 -10.24 0.10 -11.75
N GLY A 104 -10.69 -0.92 -11.02
CA GLY A 104 -9.85 -1.75 -10.15
C GLY A 104 -10.37 -1.84 -8.71
N SER A 105 -9.80 -2.76 -7.94
CA SER A 105 -10.01 -2.82 -6.49
C SER A 105 -9.29 -1.68 -5.75
N ALA A 106 -9.60 -1.47 -4.47
CA ALA A 106 -8.89 -0.52 -3.63
C ALA A 106 -7.37 -0.70 -3.66
N SER A 107 -6.88 -1.94 -3.48
CA SER A 107 -5.44 -2.24 -3.52
C SER A 107 -4.80 -1.93 -4.88
N GLN A 108 -5.52 -2.18 -5.98
CA GLN A 108 -5.04 -1.86 -7.32
C GLN A 108 -4.96 -0.36 -7.58
N LYS A 109 -5.97 0.41 -7.15
CA LYS A 109 -5.97 1.88 -7.25
C LYS A 109 -4.85 2.48 -6.41
N LEU A 110 -4.62 1.96 -5.20
CA LEU A 110 -3.55 2.40 -4.32
C LEU A 110 -2.16 2.05 -4.88
N CYS A 111 -1.99 0.86 -5.46
CA CYS A 111 -0.77 0.46 -6.16
C CYS A 111 -0.46 1.43 -7.31
N LEU A 112 -1.46 1.76 -8.13
CA LEU A 112 -1.31 2.77 -9.18
C LEU A 112 -0.92 4.12 -8.59
N PHE A 113 -1.65 4.62 -7.60
CA PHE A 113 -1.38 5.90 -6.97
C PHE A 113 0.05 5.99 -6.41
N LYS A 114 0.52 4.91 -5.78
CA LYS A 114 1.88 4.77 -5.26
C LYS A 114 2.94 4.89 -6.37
N LEU A 115 2.70 4.27 -7.52
CA LEU A 115 3.68 4.12 -8.59
C LEU A 115 3.57 5.17 -9.71
N ILE A 116 2.56 6.04 -9.72
CA ILE A 116 2.38 7.06 -10.79
C ILE A 116 3.67 7.84 -11.11
N PRO A 117 4.39 8.41 -10.13
CA PRO A 117 5.60 9.19 -10.42
C PRO A 117 6.72 8.36 -11.04
N ILE A 118 6.75 7.04 -10.79
CA ILE A 118 7.72 6.11 -11.36
C ILE A 118 7.27 5.71 -12.77
N ILE A 119 5.97 5.43 -12.97
CA ILE A 119 5.42 5.03 -14.27
C ILE A 119 5.49 6.18 -15.28
N PHE A 120 5.28 7.42 -14.82
CA PHE A 120 5.21 8.63 -15.66
C PHE A 120 6.35 9.62 -15.35
N ASP A 121 7.54 9.11 -15.03
CA ASP A 121 8.70 9.89 -14.61
C ASP A 121 9.17 10.93 -15.63
N ASP A 122 8.90 10.70 -16.91
CA ASP A 122 9.23 11.56 -18.06
C ASP A 122 8.37 12.82 -18.13
N VAL A 123 7.16 12.79 -17.59
CA VAL A 123 6.18 13.90 -17.70
C VAL A 123 5.74 14.46 -16.35
N ILE A 124 6.04 13.79 -15.24
CA ILE A 124 5.55 14.15 -13.90
C ILE A 124 5.84 15.62 -13.53
N ASP A 125 7.04 16.11 -13.84
CA ASP A 125 7.50 17.47 -13.55
C ASP A 125 6.72 18.56 -14.29
N GLN A 126 6.00 18.18 -15.35
CA GLN A 126 5.25 19.11 -16.20
C GLN A 126 3.78 19.21 -15.76
N LEU A 127 3.35 18.41 -14.77
CA LEU A 127 1.98 18.37 -14.24
C LEU A 127 1.77 19.42 -13.13
N THR A 128 2.04 20.68 -13.45
CA THR A 128 2.04 21.81 -12.49
C THR A 128 0.76 21.96 -11.67
N ASN A 129 -0.41 21.60 -12.21
CA ASN A 129 -1.68 21.83 -11.49
C ASN A 129 -2.04 20.67 -10.56
N THR A 130 -1.53 19.47 -10.81
CA THR A 130 -1.93 18.25 -10.08
C THR A 130 -0.81 17.62 -9.28
N LEU A 131 0.47 17.92 -9.57
CA LEU A 131 1.61 17.37 -8.83
C LEU A 131 1.62 17.82 -7.36
N ASP A 132 1.31 19.08 -7.07
CA ASP A 132 1.24 19.60 -5.70
C ASP A 132 0.10 18.97 -4.90
N ILE A 133 -1.03 18.71 -5.57
CA ILE A 133 -2.17 17.99 -4.97
C ILE A 133 -1.77 16.55 -4.67
N TYR A 134 -1.10 15.90 -5.63
CA TYR A 134 -0.62 14.53 -5.51
C TYR A 134 0.37 14.40 -4.35
N THR A 135 1.43 15.21 -4.31
CA THR A 135 2.46 15.17 -3.27
C THR A 135 1.87 15.43 -1.89
N CYS A 136 0.99 16.43 -1.76
CA CYS A 136 0.27 16.69 -0.52
C CYS A 136 -0.57 15.48 -0.08
N LEU A 137 -1.32 14.84 -1.00
CA LEU A 137 -2.06 13.61 -0.65
C LEU A 137 -1.12 12.43 -0.33
N ARG A 138 0.00 12.27 -1.04
CA ARG A 138 1.00 11.22 -0.75
C ARG A 138 1.53 11.35 0.65
N GLU A 139 1.81 12.58 1.08
CA GLU A 139 2.26 12.86 2.43
C GLU A 139 1.19 12.52 3.46
N ILE A 140 -0.06 12.96 3.25
CA ILE A 140 -1.19 12.59 4.12
C ILE A 140 -1.32 11.06 4.21
N ILE A 141 -1.25 10.36 3.07
CA ILE A 141 -1.31 8.89 3.01
C ILE A 141 -0.18 8.26 3.82
N SER A 142 1.03 8.82 3.79
CA SER A 142 2.13 8.28 4.60
C SER A 142 1.79 8.27 6.09
N TYR A 143 1.15 9.34 6.59
CA TYR A 143 0.71 9.41 7.97
C TYR A 143 -0.49 8.49 8.26
N THR A 144 -1.51 8.50 7.40
CA THR A 144 -2.76 7.76 7.67
C THR A 144 -2.61 6.24 7.48
N TYR A 145 -1.65 5.79 6.64
CA TYR A 145 -1.32 4.38 6.46
C TYR A 145 -0.26 3.85 7.44
N SER A 146 0.27 4.68 8.32
CA SER A 146 1.22 4.19 9.32
C SER A 146 0.52 3.34 10.37
N THR A 147 1.14 2.21 10.73
CA THR A 147 0.65 1.30 11.79
C THR A 147 0.96 1.83 13.19
N LYS A 148 1.97 2.68 13.31
CA LYS A 148 2.35 3.39 14.52
C LYS A 148 2.22 4.89 14.28
N PHE A 149 1.69 5.64 15.24
CA PHE A 149 1.42 7.06 15.04
C PHE A 149 1.86 7.89 16.24
N ARG A 150 2.69 8.91 15.99
CA ARG A 150 3.11 9.86 17.03
C ARG A 150 2.09 10.97 17.17
N LYS A 151 1.63 11.23 18.39
CA LYS A 151 0.70 12.35 18.66
C LYS A 151 1.27 13.71 18.24
N SER A 152 2.59 13.88 18.26
CA SER A 152 3.25 15.10 17.78
C SER A 152 3.04 15.38 16.28
N TRP A 153 2.64 14.38 15.49
CA TRP A 153 2.34 14.56 14.07
C TRP A 153 0.94 15.14 13.82
N LEU A 154 0.03 15.13 14.80
CA LEU A 154 -1.36 15.57 14.63
C LEU A 154 -1.49 17.02 14.13
N PRO A 155 -0.77 18.02 14.68
CA PRO A 155 -0.87 19.40 14.20
C PRO A 155 -0.40 19.53 12.75
N TYR A 156 0.67 18.83 12.39
CA TYR A 156 1.19 18.84 11.03
C TYR A 156 0.21 18.17 10.05
N LEU A 157 -0.33 17.00 10.41
CA LEU A 157 -1.35 16.32 9.61
C LEU A 157 -2.59 17.18 9.40
N ASP A 158 -3.04 17.94 10.41
CA ASP A 158 -4.18 18.86 10.29
C ASP A 158 -3.89 20.02 9.31
N SER A 159 -2.67 20.56 9.35
CA SER A 159 -2.22 21.57 8.39
C SER A 159 -2.14 21.01 6.96
N LEU A 160 -1.66 19.77 6.79
CA LEU A 160 -1.58 19.08 5.51
C LEU A 160 -2.97 18.84 4.92
N THR A 161 -3.93 18.36 5.73
CA THR A 161 -5.27 18.06 5.23
C THR A 161 -6.03 19.34 4.86
N THR A 162 -5.80 20.44 5.59
CA THR A 162 -6.30 21.78 5.24
C THR A 162 -5.70 22.27 3.93
N ARG A 163 -4.37 22.17 3.77
CA ARG A 163 -3.68 22.50 2.51
C ARG A 163 -4.21 21.68 1.35
N PHE A 164 -4.40 20.38 1.53
CA PHE A 164 -4.96 19.49 0.51
C PHE A 164 -6.35 19.95 0.06
N GLN A 165 -7.24 20.29 1.00
CA GLN A 165 -8.56 20.83 0.65
C GLN A 165 -8.45 22.13 -0.15
N SER A 166 -7.60 23.07 0.27
CA SER A 166 -7.40 24.33 -0.45
C SER A 166 -6.89 24.11 -1.88
N LEU A 167 -5.92 23.21 -2.06
CA LEU A 167 -5.40 22.84 -3.38
C LEU A 167 -6.48 22.20 -4.26
N MET A 168 -7.29 21.31 -3.70
CA MET A 168 -8.42 20.69 -4.41
C MET A 168 -9.45 21.74 -4.87
N VAL A 169 -9.82 22.69 -4.01
CA VAL A 169 -10.76 23.77 -4.35
C VAL A 169 -10.18 24.70 -5.42
N HIS A 170 -8.89 25.03 -5.32
CA HIS A 170 -8.26 25.97 -6.24
C HIS A 170 -8.04 25.37 -7.64
N HIS A 171 -7.49 24.16 -7.72
CA HIS A 171 -7.08 23.55 -8.99
C HIS A 171 -8.13 22.59 -9.58
N LEU A 172 -8.98 21.98 -8.75
CA LEU A 172 -9.98 20.97 -9.17
C LEU A 172 -11.38 21.24 -8.57
N PRO A 173 -11.93 22.47 -8.65
CA PRO A 173 -13.19 22.84 -8.00
C PRO A 173 -14.39 21.96 -8.40
N GLN A 174 -14.38 21.43 -9.62
CA GLN A 174 -15.42 20.54 -10.16
C GLN A 174 -15.37 19.11 -9.61
N VAL A 175 -14.32 18.74 -8.87
CA VAL A 175 -14.08 17.37 -8.38
C VAL A 175 -14.05 17.31 -6.83
N VAL A 176 -14.48 18.37 -6.16
CA VAL A 176 -14.57 18.42 -4.69
C VAL A 176 -15.80 17.64 -4.23
N ILE A 177 -15.59 16.39 -3.81
CA ILE A 177 -16.63 15.49 -3.29
C ILE A 177 -16.53 15.35 -1.76
N SER A 178 -17.54 14.74 -1.14
CA SER A 178 -17.58 14.48 0.31
C SER A 178 -16.34 13.76 0.85
N LYS A 179 -15.72 12.88 0.05
CA LYS A 179 -14.47 12.20 0.41
C LYS A 179 -13.31 13.16 0.66
N VAL A 180 -13.25 14.29 -0.06
CA VAL A 180 -12.25 15.34 0.19
C VAL A 180 -12.45 15.96 1.57
N HIS A 181 -13.70 16.20 1.97
CA HIS A 181 -14.01 16.65 3.33
C HIS A 181 -13.65 15.60 4.38
N PHE A 182 -13.90 14.31 4.14
CA PHE A 182 -13.53 13.28 5.10
C PHE A 182 -12.02 13.25 5.38
N VAL A 183 -11.18 13.52 4.37
CA VAL A 183 -9.72 13.65 4.55
C VAL A 183 -9.37 14.73 5.59
N THR A 184 -10.11 15.85 5.64
CA THR A 184 -9.83 16.95 6.59
C THR A 184 -10.02 16.56 8.06
N GLU A 185 -10.80 15.51 8.32
CA GLU A 185 -11.07 15.06 9.68
C GLU A 185 -10.09 13.99 10.18
N TYR A 186 -9.17 13.48 9.34
CA TYR A 186 -8.30 12.37 9.72
C TYR A 186 -7.35 12.71 10.88
N SER A 187 -6.89 13.95 11.04
CA SER A 187 -6.09 14.32 12.20
C SER A 187 -6.89 14.14 13.51
N LYS A 188 -8.10 14.69 13.57
CA LYS A 188 -8.98 14.55 14.75
C LYS A 188 -9.33 13.08 15.03
N LEU A 189 -9.64 12.32 13.97
CA LEU A 189 -10.03 10.92 14.09
C LEU A 189 -8.88 10.03 14.57
N ILE A 190 -7.66 10.26 14.08
CA ILE A 190 -6.47 9.55 14.57
C ILE A 190 -6.17 9.96 16.02
N GLY A 191 -6.35 11.24 16.37
CA GLY A 191 -6.18 11.71 17.74
C GLY A 191 -7.15 11.04 18.73
N ALA A 192 -8.38 10.77 18.30
CA ALA A 192 -9.42 10.14 19.13
C ALA A 192 -9.33 8.61 19.18
N ASN A 193 -9.05 7.96 18.05
CA ASN A 193 -9.16 6.50 17.91
C ASN A 193 -7.81 5.78 17.75
N GLY A 194 -6.72 6.50 17.50
CA GLY A 194 -5.43 5.93 17.15
C GLY A 194 -5.24 5.71 15.64
N PRO A 195 -4.23 4.92 15.21
CA PRO A 195 -3.88 4.75 13.80
C PRO A 195 -5.06 4.29 12.93
N ALA A 196 -5.27 4.95 11.79
CA ALA A 196 -6.43 4.71 10.92
C ALA A 196 -6.44 3.32 10.26
N THR A 197 -5.27 2.70 10.10
CA THR A 197 -5.13 1.34 9.53
C THR A 197 -5.81 0.27 10.37
N HIS A 198 -6.08 0.51 11.65
CA HIS A 198 -6.79 -0.46 12.50
C HIS A 198 -8.31 -0.48 12.28
N PHE A 199 -8.87 0.51 11.58
CA PHE A 199 -10.31 0.69 11.41
C PHE A 199 -10.82 0.54 9.96
N TRP A 200 -9.92 0.33 8.99
CA TRP A 200 -10.32 0.18 7.59
C TRP A 200 -11.05 -1.15 7.29
N CYS A 201 -11.90 -1.16 6.26
CA CYS A 201 -12.72 -2.34 5.97
C CYS A 201 -12.11 -3.36 5.00
N MET A 202 -10.84 -3.19 4.59
CA MET A 202 -10.14 -4.08 3.65
C MET A 202 -10.34 -5.57 3.96
N ARG A 203 -10.15 -5.99 5.22
CA ARG A 203 -10.25 -7.40 5.63
C ARG A 203 -11.69 -7.89 5.72
N PHE A 204 -12.61 -7.04 6.15
CA PHE A 204 -14.04 -7.38 6.20
C PHE A 204 -14.60 -7.59 4.79
N GLU A 205 -14.25 -6.72 3.84
CA GLU A 205 -14.64 -6.89 2.44
C GLU A 205 -13.98 -8.09 1.78
N GLY A 206 -12.70 -8.34 2.06
CA GLY A 206 -12.00 -9.54 1.61
C GLY A 206 -12.72 -10.82 2.05
N LYS A 207 -13.23 -10.86 3.29
CA LYS A 207 -14.03 -11.99 3.79
C LYS A 207 -15.34 -12.16 3.01
N HIS A 208 -15.97 -11.07 2.56
CA HIS A 208 -17.19 -11.14 1.74
C HIS A 208 -16.99 -11.81 0.38
N LEU A 209 -15.78 -11.82 -0.18
CA LEU A 209 -15.49 -12.49 -1.44
C LEU A 209 -15.84 -13.98 -1.40
N TYR A 210 -15.57 -14.66 -0.28
CA TYR A 210 -15.94 -16.07 -0.08
C TYR A 210 -17.44 -16.29 -0.26
N PHE A 211 -18.27 -15.46 0.39
CA PHE A 211 -19.72 -15.56 0.30
C PHE A 211 -20.23 -15.25 -1.11
N LYS A 212 -19.70 -14.20 -1.77
CA LYS A 212 -20.05 -13.85 -3.15
C LYS A 212 -19.78 -15.02 -4.10
N GLN A 213 -18.59 -15.60 -4.04
CA GLN A 213 -18.22 -16.74 -4.87
C GLN A 213 -19.04 -18.00 -4.55
N LEU A 214 -19.38 -18.22 -3.28
CA LEU A 214 -20.20 -19.36 -2.89
C LEU A 214 -21.65 -19.20 -3.35
N ALA A 215 -22.23 -18.00 -3.26
CA ALA A 215 -23.58 -17.72 -3.72
C ALA A 215 -23.72 -17.99 -5.22
N ILE A 216 -22.77 -17.49 -6.03
CA ILE A 216 -22.72 -17.71 -7.47
C ILE A 216 -22.59 -19.21 -7.81
N ARG A 217 -21.70 -19.93 -7.12
CA ARG A 217 -21.44 -21.36 -7.39
C ARG A 217 -22.53 -22.30 -6.88
N SER A 218 -23.20 -21.94 -5.78
CA SER A 218 -24.20 -22.81 -5.17
C SER A 218 -25.46 -22.90 -6.00
N LEU A 219 -25.77 -21.89 -6.82
CA LEU A 219 -27.01 -21.77 -7.62
C LEU A 219 -28.29 -22.08 -6.82
N ASN A 220 -28.24 -21.93 -5.49
CA ASN A 220 -29.35 -22.21 -4.59
C ASN A 220 -29.96 -20.88 -4.14
N PHE A 221 -31.15 -20.59 -4.65
CA PHE A 221 -31.89 -19.38 -4.34
C PHE A 221 -32.87 -19.56 -3.18
N LYS A 222 -33.05 -20.78 -2.65
CA LYS A 222 -33.90 -21.03 -1.49
C LYS A 222 -33.09 -20.82 -0.20
N ASN A 223 -33.42 -19.76 0.52
CA ASN A 223 -32.72 -19.32 1.74
C ASN A 223 -31.18 -19.26 1.55
N PRO A 224 -30.69 -18.33 0.72
CA PRO A 224 -29.27 -18.22 0.42
C PRO A 224 -28.43 -17.95 1.67
N ALA A 225 -28.93 -17.15 2.61
CA ALA A 225 -28.24 -16.84 3.87
C ALA A 225 -27.91 -18.11 4.67
N PHE A 226 -28.90 -19.01 4.85
CA PHE A 226 -28.69 -20.27 5.54
C PHE A 226 -27.62 -21.14 4.86
N THR A 227 -27.68 -21.26 3.53
CA THR A 227 -26.71 -22.03 2.74
C THR A 227 -25.28 -21.49 2.92
N LEU A 228 -25.12 -20.16 2.83
CA LEU A 228 -23.84 -19.49 2.97
C LEU A 228 -23.23 -19.67 4.37
N ILE A 229 -24.04 -19.50 5.42
CA ILE A 229 -23.59 -19.65 6.81
C ILE A 229 -23.26 -21.11 7.12
N LYS A 230 -24.10 -22.07 6.71
CA LYS A 230 -23.84 -23.50 6.95
C LYS A 230 -22.51 -23.93 6.32
N ARG A 231 -22.23 -23.52 5.08
CA ARG A 231 -20.96 -23.81 4.39
C ARG A 231 -19.76 -23.16 5.09
N LEU A 232 -19.90 -21.92 5.56
CA LEU A 232 -18.86 -21.24 6.33
C LEU A 232 -18.57 -22.00 7.63
N GLN A 233 -19.60 -22.34 8.40
CA GLN A 233 -19.46 -23.04 9.68
C GLN A 233 -18.76 -24.39 9.50
N LEU A 234 -19.16 -25.18 8.49
CA LEU A 234 -18.49 -26.44 8.18
C LEU A 234 -17.00 -26.25 7.82
N ARG A 235 -16.69 -25.22 7.02
CA ARG A 235 -15.30 -24.87 6.70
C ARG A 235 -14.53 -24.47 7.97
N GLN A 236 -15.11 -23.65 8.84
CA GLN A 236 -14.48 -23.26 10.10
C GLN A 236 -14.23 -24.46 11.00
N CYS A 237 -15.19 -25.37 11.16
CA CYS A 237 -15.01 -26.61 11.92
C CYS A 237 -13.84 -27.43 11.38
N LEU A 238 -13.74 -27.61 10.06
CA LEU A 238 -12.61 -28.32 9.45
C LEU A 238 -11.27 -27.64 9.76
N MET A 239 -11.18 -26.33 9.56
CA MET A 239 -9.95 -25.58 9.83
C MET A 239 -9.55 -25.67 11.31
N LEU A 240 -10.52 -25.52 12.22
CA LEU A 240 -10.28 -25.61 13.67
C LEU A 240 -9.97 -27.04 14.15
N SER A 241 -10.49 -28.07 13.49
CA SER A 241 -10.22 -29.48 13.82
C SER A 241 -8.79 -29.91 13.48
N ASN A 242 -8.14 -29.21 12.55
CA ASN A 242 -6.76 -29.47 12.20
C ASN A 242 -5.86 -28.90 13.30
N LYS A 243 -5.28 -29.76 14.16
CA LYS A 243 -4.37 -29.37 15.27
C LYS A 243 -3.22 -28.47 14.83
N ASN A 244 -2.90 -28.53 13.55
CA ASN A 244 -1.84 -27.78 12.89
C ASN A 244 -2.30 -26.39 12.39
N TYR A 245 -3.59 -26.06 12.37
CA TYR A 245 -4.08 -24.79 11.82
C TYR A 245 -3.56 -23.52 12.52
N TYR A 246 -3.25 -23.63 13.81
CA TYR A 246 -2.65 -22.53 14.60
C TYR A 246 -1.13 -22.52 14.56
N ASN A 247 -0.50 -23.61 14.10
CA ASN A 247 0.94 -23.59 13.87
C ASN A 247 1.16 -22.73 12.63
N ILE A 248 1.80 -21.59 12.83
CA ILE A 248 2.30 -20.73 11.77
C ILE A 248 3.33 -21.56 10.99
N PHE A 249 2.90 -22.30 9.98
CA PHE A 249 3.82 -23.08 9.18
C PHE A 249 4.68 -22.15 8.36
N THR A 250 5.96 -22.52 8.30
CA THR A 250 6.84 -22.01 7.27
C THR A 250 6.51 -22.80 6.00
N GLU A 251 5.71 -22.22 5.11
CA GLU A 251 5.42 -22.84 3.81
C GLU A 251 6.38 -22.29 2.76
N THR A 252 7.09 -23.17 2.07
CA THR A 252 8.08 -22.84 1.04
C THR A 252 7.54 -23.17 -0.34
N ILE A 253 7.73 -22.27 -1.31
CA ILE A 253 7.31 -22.48 -2.70
C ILE A 253 8.55 -22.47 -3.61
N SER A 254 8.58 -23.43 -4.55
CA SER A 254 9.68 -23.65 -5.50
C SER A 254 11.01 -23.94 -4.81
N LEU A 255 11.09 -25.09 -4.14
CA LEU A 255 12.29 -25.62 -3.51
C LEU A 255 13.27 -26.17 -4.56
N GLU A 256 14.52 -25.78 -4.46
CA GLU A 256 15.63 -26.22 -5.31
C GLU A 256 16.87 -26.47 -4.44
N THR A 257 17.63 -27.53 -4.71
CA THR A 257 18.85 -27.83 -3.97
C THR A 257 20.06 -27.18 -4.65
N ILE A 258 20.85 -26.44 -3.89
CA ILE A 258 22.01 -25.68 -4.37
C ILE A 258 23.27 -26.16 -3.66
N ASN A 259 24.31 -26.41 -4.44
CA ASN A 259 25.63 -26.71 -3.90
C ASN A 259 26.39 -25.43 -3.55
N TYR A 260 27.21 -25.48 -2.50
CA TYR A 260 28.06 -24.37 -2.08
C TYR A 260 28.90 -23.77 -3.22
N SER A 261 29.38 -24.61 -4.14
CA SER A 261 30.16 -24.20 -5.32
C SER A 261 29.38 -23.37 -6.33
N GLN A 262 28.05 -23.45 -6.33
CA GLN A 262 27.16 -22.68 -7.22
C GLN A 262 26.83 -21.29 -6.66
N LEU A 263 27.10 -21.05 -5.36
CA LEU A 263 26.91 -19.74 -4.75
C LEU A 263 28.00 -18.77 -5.21
N SER A 264 27.68 -17.48 -5.26
CA SER A 264 28.66 -16.46 -5.65
C SER A 264 29.82 -16.37 -4.64
N ILE A 265 31.01 -15.97 -5.10
CA ILE A 265 32.21 -15.83 -4.25
C ILE A 265 31.95 -14.97 -3.00
N PRO A 266 31.23 -13.82 -3.08
CA PRO A 266 30.88 -13.05 -1.89
C PRO A 266 30.04 -13.83 -0.86
N VAL A 267 29.06 -14.61 -1.30
CA VAL A 267 28.22 -15.44 -0.41
C VAL A 267 29.03 -16.55 0.24
N GLN A 268 29.91 -17.20 -0.53
CA GLN A 268 30.83 -18.20 -0.01
C GLN A 268 31.74 -17.63 1.09
N ARG A 269 32.26 -16.41 0.92
CA ARG A 269 33.06 -15.73 1.96
C ARG A 269 32.24 -15.43 3.21
N LEU A 270 31.00 -14.97 3.05
CA LEU A 270 30.07 -14.74 4.16
C LEU A 270 29.82 -16.02 4.96
N PHE A 271 29.66 -17.16 4.30
CA PHE A 271 29.41 -18.44 4.96
C PHE A 271 30.62 -18.91 5.77
N LYS A 272 31.84 -18.73 5.24
CA LYS A 272 33.08 -18.99 5.99
C LYS A 272 33.22 -18.09 7.22
N GLN A 273 32.83 -16.82 7.12
CA GLN A 273 32.86 -15.88 8.27
C GLN A 273 31.86 -16.24 9.38
N ASN A 274 30.78 -16.94 9.04
CA ASN A 274 29.74 -17.39 9.97
C ASN A 274 29.90 -18.87 10.37
N ASP A 275 31.06 -19.49 10.12
CA ASP A 275 31.37 -20.89 10.44
C ASP A 275 30.35 -21.92 9.88
N ILE A 276 29.78 -21.64 8.70
CA ILE A 276 28.82 -22.52 8.04
C ILE A 276 29.57 -23.56 7.19
N ASN A 277 29.68 -24.78 7.72
CA ASN A 277 30.37 -25.91 7.06
C ASN A 277 29.47 -26.76 6.13
N GLN A 278 28.22 -26.36 5.94
CA GLN A 278 27.26 -27.07 5.09
C GLN A 278 27.61 -26.92 3.60
N THR A 279 27.55 -28.01 2.84
CA THR A 279 27.92 -28.04 1.41
C THR A 279 26.72 -28.01 0.48
N ILE A 280 25.56 -28.44 0.96
CA ILE A 280 24.30 -28.56 0.21
C ILE A 280 23.24 -27.76 0.93
N PHE A 281 22.54 -26.87 0.25
CA PHE A 281 21.51 -26.01 0.80
C PHE A 281 20.20 -26.19 0.05
N ASP A 282 19.07 -26.11 0.75
CA ASP A 282 17.78 -25.95 0.10
C ASP A 282 17.50 -24.45 -0.06
N GLU A 283 17.28 -24.01 -1.30
CA GLU A 283 16.79 -22.66 -1.63
C GLU A 283 15.31 -22.72 -1.98
N CYS A 284 14.57 -21.66 -1.66
CA CYS A 284 13.25 -21.46 -2.23
C CYS A 284 13.05 -20.03 -2.75
N LYS A 285 12.04 -19.85 -3.60
CA LYS A 285 11.71 -18.53 -4.17
C LYS A 285 10.81 -17.72 -3.24
N ILE A 286 9.93 -18.39 -2.50
CA ILE A 286 8.95 -17.76 -1.60
C ILE A 286 8.86 -18.56 -0.30
N ILE A 287 8.82 -17.85 0.81
CA ILE A 287 8.56 -18.37 2.15
C ILE A 287 7.39 -17.62 2.77
N HIS A 288 6.40 -18.35 3.27
CA HIS A 288 5.39 -17.84 4.18
C HIS A 288 5.89 -17.97 5.62
N TYR A 289 6.15 -16.87 6.30
CA TYR A 289 6.65 -16.84 7.68
C TYR A 289 5.85 -15.85 8.52
N LYS A 290 5.24 -16.29 9.63
CA LYS A 290 4.42 -15.42 10.52
C LYS A 290 3.35 -14.61 9.78
N ASN A 291 2.67 -15.23 8.80
CA ASN A 291 1.69 -14.61 7.91
C ASN A 291 2.24 -13.53 6.96
N VAL A 292 3.56 -13.40 6.87
CA VAL A 292 4.25 -12.54 5.90
C VAL A 292 4.77 -13.41 4.77
N VAL A 293 4.62 -12.92 3.55
CA VAL A 293 5.23 -13.54 2.37
C VAL A 293 6.59 -12.89 2.13
N ILE A 294 7.65 -13.68 2.20
CA ILE A 294 9.03 -13.28 1.94
C ILE A 294 9.42 -13.87 0.61
N MET A 295 9.91 -13.05 -0.32
CA MET A 295 10.27 -13.49 -1.66
C MET A 295 11.73 -13.17 -1.95
N LYS A 296 12.39 -14.04 -2.71
CA LYS A 296 13.68 -13.71 -3.33
C LYS A 296 13.51 -12.44 -4.18
N GLN A 297 14.53 -11.59 -4.22
CA GLN A 297 14.53 -10.29 -4.92
C GLN A 297 13.58 -9.22 -4.34
N SER A 298 13.07 -9.41 -3.13
CA SER A 298 12.32 -8.37 -2.41
C SER A 298 13.22 -7.54 -1.51
N VAL A 299 12.77 -6.32 -1.20
CA VAL A 299 13.41 -5.42 -0.24
C VAL A 299 12.63 -5.41 1.06
N PHE A 300 13.34 -5.42 2.19
CA PHE A 300 12.76 -5.21 3.52
C PHE A 300 13.50 -4.08 4.24
N ILE A 301 12.90 -3.60 5.34
CA ILE A 301 13.50 -2.58 6.21
C ILE A 301 14.06 -3.28 7.45
N GLU A 302 15.39 -3.33 7.55
CA GLU A 302 16.09 -3.97 8.67
C GLU A 302 15.96 -3.13 9.94
N LYS A 303 16.25 -1.82 9.85
CA LYS A 303 16.19 -0.88 10.98
C LYS A 303 15.95 0.55 10.52
N LEU A 304 15.56 1.42 11.45
CA LEU A 304 15.54 2.88 11.25
C LEU A 304 16.74 3.50 11.99
N LEU A 305 17.45 4.43 11.36
CA LEU A 305 18.56 5.15 11.99
C LEU A 305 18.01 6.21 12.96
N TYR A 306 18.54 6.24 14.19
CA TYR A 306 17.91 6.90 15.36
C TYR A 306 17.63 8.40 15.25
N VAL A 307 18.38 9.15 14.44
CA VAL A 307 18.27 10.63 14.40
C VAL A 307 17.24 11.10 13.39
N GLU A 308 17.20 10.47 12.21
CA GLU A 308 16.38 10.91 11.08
C GLU A 308 15.26 9.92 10.71
N GLU A 309 15.21 8.78 11.40
CA GLU A 309 14.36 7.64 11.06
C GLU A 309 14.56 7.15 9.63
N GLU A 310 15.75 7.38 9.09
CA GLU A 310 16.13 6.94 7.76
C GLU A 310 16.16 5.40 7.72
N PRO A 311 15.45 4.78 6.76
CA PRO A 311 15.37 3.33 6.68
C PRO A 311 16.67 2.73 6.15
N ARG A 312 17.14 1.69 6.81
CA ARG A 312 18.16 0.79 6.27
C ARG A 312 17.49 -0.36 5.55
N PHE A 313 17.61 -0.39 4.23
CA PHE A 313 17.02 -1.42 3.40
C PHE A 313 17.97 -2.61 3.21
N VAL A 314 17.38 -3.80 3.11
CA VAL A 314 18.07 -5.04 2.76
C VAL A 314 17.36 -5.69 1.57
N TYR A 315 18.14 -6.12 0.58
CA TYR A 315 17.66 -6.81 -0.62
C TYR A 315 17.93 -8.31 -0.49
N ILE A 316 16.90 -9.14 -0.65
CA ILE A 316 17.01 -10.59 -0.49
C ILE A 316 17.63 -11.22 -1.75
N LEU A 317 18.84 -11.74 -1.63
CA LEU A 317 19.51 -12.48 -2.70
C LEU A 317 19.12 -13.96 -2.69
N HIS A 318 19.11 -14.58 -1.51
CA HIS A 318 18.81 -16.00 -1.34
C HIS A 318 17.98 -16.25 -0.09
N LEU A 319 17.09 -17.23 -0.15
CA LEU A 319 16.35 -17.76 0.99
C LEU A 319 16.77 -19.22 1.16
N LEU A 320 17.58 -19.51 2.17
CA LEU A 320 18.28 -20.79 2.30
C LEU A 320 17.97 -21.48 3.63
N SER A 321 17.84 -22.81 3.58
CA SER A 321 17.80 -23.66 4.77
C SER A 321 19.24 -23.96 5.21
N ILE A 322 19.64 -23.38 6.34
CA ILE A 322 20.96 -23.53 6.94
C ILE A 322 20.77 -24.21 8.30
N GLN A 323 21.37 -25.37 8.50
CA GLN A 323 21.24 -26.15 9.74
C GLN A 323 19.76 -26.37 10.16
N ASN A 324 18.89 -26.70 9.21
CA ASN A 324 17.43 -26.85 9.38
C ASN A 324 16.68 -25.57 9.79
N THR A 325 17.28 -24.39 9.62
CA THR A 325 16.64 -23.09 9.85
C THR A 325 16.66 -22.24 8.59
N TRP A 326 15.53 -21.64 8.25
CA TRP A 326 15.44 -20.74 7.09
C TRP A 326 16.02 -19.37 7.42
N LYS A 327 16.96 -18.91 6.60
CA LYS A 327 17.62 -17.61 6.72
C LYS A 327 17.66 -16.89 5.37
N ALA A 328 17.74 -15.56 5.43
CA ALA A 328 17.91 -14.73 4.24
C ALA A 328 19.39 -14.33 4.10
N VAL A 329 19.98 -14.61 2.94
CA VAL A 329 21.20 -13.94 2.50
C VAL A 329 20.78 -12.65 1.83
N VAL A 330 21.22 -11.53 2.40
CA VAL A 330 20.80 -10.21 1.96
C VAL A 330 21.98 -9.35 1.55
N GLU A 331 21.72 -8.39 0.68
CA GLU A 331 22.62 -7.27 0.42
C GLU A 331 22.09 -6.00 1.07
N GLN A 332 22.94 -5.30 1.81
CA GLN A 332 22.58 -4.02 2.41
C GLN A 332 22.58 -2.93 1.33
N LEU A 333 21.48 -2.18 1.24
CA LEU A 333 21.36 -1.08 0.31
C LEU A 333 21.75 0.22 1.01
N GLN A 334 22.52 1.05 0.31
CA GLN A 334 22.78 2.42 0.72
C GLN A 334 21.64 3.31 0.29
N VAL A 335 21.06 4.06 1.22
CA VAL A 335 20.18 5.19 0.88
C VAL A 335 21.05 6.37 0.43
N VAL A 336 20.73 6.92 -0.74
CA VAL A 336 21.36 8.12 -1.28
C VAL A 336 20.60 9.37 -0.85
N GLY A 337 19.26 9.28 -0.80
CA GLY A 337 18.37 10.32 -0.34
C GLY A 337 16.91 10.04 -0.68
N PHE A 338 16.01 10.90 -0.23
CA PHE A 338 14.59 10.83 -0.60
C PHE A 338 14.29 11.78 -1.76
N ASN A 339 13.71 11.25 -2.84
CA ASN A 339 13.29 12.05 -3.99
C ASN A 339 11.80 12.41 -3.84
N GLU A 340 11.50 13.67 -3.55
CA GLU A 340 10.14 14.15 -3.32
C GLU A 340 9.25 14.10 -4.58
N LYS A 341 9.84 14.23 -5.77
CA LYS A 341 9.08 14.19 -7.03
C LYS A 341 8.58 12.78 -7.33
N ILE A 342 9.44 11.79 -7.14
CA ILE A 342 9.12 10.37 -7.33
C ILE A 342 8.49 9.76 -6.06
N TRP A 343 8.57 10.47 -4.94
CA TRP A 343 8.12 10.06 -3.61
C TRP A 343 8.71 8.71 -3.19
N SER A 344 10.03 8.53 -3.40
CA SER A 344 10.74 7.26 -3.18
C SER A 344 12.17 7.49 -2.70
N TYR A 345 12.73 6.53 -1.98
CA TYR A 345 14.15 6.56 -1.59
C TYR A 345 15.02 6.09 -2.75
N GLU A 346 16.01 6.88 -3.15
CA GLU A 346 17.06 6.43 -4.05
C GLU A 346 18.03 5.54 -3.28
N VAL A 347 18.34 4.37 -3.84
CA VAL A 347 19.19 3.36 -3.20
C VAL A 347 20.30 2.87 -4.14
N LYS A 348 21.41 2.42 -3.56
CA LYS A 348 22.54 1.82 -4.28
C LYS A 348 22.96 0.50 -3.63
N PHE A 349 23.30 -0.47 -4.47
CA PHE A 349 23.89 -1.75 -4.08
C PHE A 349 25.34 -1.52 -3.64
N ARG A 350 25.69 -1.91 -2.41
CA ARG A 350 27.03 -1.73 -1.84
C ARG A 350 27.94 -2.95 -2.01
N GLY A 351 27.38 -4.11 -2.35
CA GLY A 351 28.06 -5.41 -2.31
C GLY A 351 28.29 -5.94 -0.89
N THR A 352 27.83 -5.24 0.15
CA THR A 352 27.93 -5.68 1.55
C THR A 352 26.83 -6.68 1.85
N LEU A 353 27.21 -7.95 1.99
CA LEU A 353 26.30 -9.05 2.27
C LEU A 353 26.18 -9.33 3.75
N ASP A 354 25.03 -9.85 4.16
CA ASP A 354 24.74 -10.26 5.52
C ASP A 354 23.83 -11.50 5.55
N LEU A 355 23.85 -12.22 6.66
CA LEU A 355 22.98 -13.38 6.91
C LEU A 355 22.01 -13.06 8.05
N LEU A 356 20.73 -12.90 7.71
CA LEU A 356 19.71 -12.45 8.66
C LEU A 356 18.64 -13.51 8.88
N ASP A 357 18.25 -13.66 10.15
CA ASP A 357 16.99 -14.29 10.51
C ASP A 357 15.82 -13.36 10.15
N PHE A 358 14.69 -13.93 9.75
CA PHE A 358 13.56 -13.14 9.23
C PHE A 358 13.02 -12.13 10.24
N ASP A 359 13.01 -12.46 11.53
CA ASP A 359 12.54 -11.57 12.59
C ASP A 359 13.31 -10.24 12.63
N LYS A 360 14.58 -10.20 12.18
CA LYS A 360 15.39 -8.97 12.19
C LYS A 360 14.86 -7.87 11.27
N PHE A 361 14.14 -8.21 10.20
CA PHE A 361 13.66 -7.24 9.20
C PHE A 361 12.14 -7.23 9.03
N LEU A 362 11.40 -7.94 9.89
CA LEU A 362 9.93 -7.96 9.90
C LEU A 362 9.32 -7.03 10.96
N CYS A 363 10.12 -6.50 11.89
CA CYS A 363 9.61 -5.70 13.01
C CYS A 363 9.07 -4.32 12.62
N ILE A 364 9.63 -3.68 11.58
CA ILE A 364 9.27 -2.31 11.19
C ILE A 364 8.12 -2.31 10.20
N LEU A 365 8.30 -3.00 9.08
CA LEU A 365 7.30 -3.15 8.05
C LEU A 365 7.29 -4.61 7.60
N PRO A 366 6.32 -5.43 8.06
CA PRO A 366 6.23 -6.85 7.73
C PRO A 366 5.63 -7.06 6.32
N HIS A 367 6.18 -6.37 5.32
CA HIS A 367 5.76 -6.44 3.93
C HIS A 367 6.96 -6.21 3.01
N GLY A 368 7.11 -7.09 2.01
CA GLY A 368 8.15 -6.94 1.00
C GLY A 368 7.89 -5.73 0.11
N LEU A 369 8.97 -5.04 -0.24
CA LEU A 369 9.00 -3.90 -1.15
C LEU A 369 9.72 -4.29 -2.44
N ASP A 370 9.52 -3.50 -3.48
CA ASP A 370 10.16 -3.69 -4.79
C ASP A 370 11.14 -2.55 -5.08
N ILE A 371 12.14 -2.83 -5.92
CA ILE A 371 13.04 -1.84 -6.50
C ILE A 371 12.55 -1.49 -7.90
N TYR A 372 12.41 -0.20 -8.17
CA TYR A 372 12.09 0.34 -9.49
C TYR A 372 13.26 1.16 -10.03
N TYR A 373 13.60 0.98 -11.30
CA TYR A 373 14.67 1.73 -11.95
C TYR A 373 14.08 2.88 -12.76
N VAL A 374 14.52 4.10 -12.46
CA VAL A 374 14.13 5.32 -13.17
C VAL A 374 15.41 6.04 -13.60
N ARG A 375 15.59 6.22 -14.91
CA ARG A 375 16.75 6.90 -15.52
C ARG A 375 18.10 6.38 -15.00
N GLY A 376 18.21 5.05 -14.82
CA GLY A 376 19.42 4.37 -14.35
C GLY A 376 19.63 4.35 -12.84
N SER A 377 18.79 5.04 -12.05
CA SER A 377 18.85 5.03 -10.59
C SER A 377 17.79 4.09 -10.01
N ALA A 378 18.11 3.41 -8.91
CA ALA A 378 17.22 2.46 -8.24
C ALA A 378 16.44 3.15 -7.11
N TYR A 379 15.15 2.87 -7.02
CA TYR A 379 14.24 3.49 -6.07
C TYR A 379 13.42 2.45 -5.31
N VAL A 380 13.22 2.69 -4.00
CA VAL A 380 12.32 1.92 -3.14
C VAL A 380 11.20 2.85 -2.66
N ASN A 381 9.96 2.50 -3.01
CA ASN A 381 8.78 3.26 -2.60
C ASN A 381 8.16 2.68 -1.33
N VAL A 382 8.19 3.46 -0.24
CA VAL A 382 7.55 3.11 1.03
C VAL A 382 6.27 3.91 1.17
N LEU A 383 5.13 3.21 1.30
CA LEU A 383 3.83 3.86 1.41
C LEU A 383 3.61 4.54 2.79
N PRO A 384 3.77 3.86 3.93
CA PRO A 384 3.56 4.47 5.24
C PRO A 384 4.78 5.27 5.72
N ARG A 385 4.54 6.28 6.56
CA ARG A 385 5.57 6.95 7.35
C ARG A 385 6.11 5.95 8.36
N LEU A 386 7.44 5.81 8.40
CA LEU A 386 8.13 4.89 9.30
C LEU A 386 8.36 5.56 10.66
N THR A 387 8.22 4.80 11.75
CA THR A 387 8.59 5.20 13.11
C THR A 387 8.85 3.97 13.95
N ILE A 388 9.76 4.09 14.91
CA ILE A 388 9.98 3.09 15.98
C ILE A 388 8.86 3.19 17.02
#